data_AF-A0A349H3S7-F1
#
_entry.id   AF-A0A349H3S7-F1
#
_cell.length_a   1.000
_cell.length_b   1.000
_cell.length_c   1.000
_cell.angle_alpha   90.00
_cell.angle_beta   90.00
_cell.angle_gamma   90.00
#
_symmetry.space_group_name_H-M   'P 1'
#
loop_
_entity.id
_entity.type
_entity.pdbx_description
1 polymer ?
#
loop_
_entity_poly.entity_id
_entity_poly.type
_entity_poly.pdbx_seq_one_letter_code
_entity_poly.pdbx_strand_id
1 'polypeptide(L)'
;MTELEKRLLATEGGIGPDDLRLCVLSRLRVDTGRWWRRSPLWVCATESHLILLAVSRRKYIEQVALADCQASRYCAESGELILEPVETLRFNRIRMTPSDALDVLRAIGSI
;
A
#
# COMPACT_ATOMS: atom_id res chain seq x y z
N MET A 1 -1.63 -10.56 -6.81
CA MET A 1 -2.94 -10.04 -6.40
C MET A 1 -4.04 -10.98 -6.88
N THR A 2 -4.96 -11.37 -6.01
CA THR A 2 -6.13 -12.23 -6.26
C THR A 2 -7.23 -11.48 -7.02
N GLU A 3 -8.18 -12.20 -7.61
CA GLU A 3 -9.32 -11.59 -8.33
C GLU A 3 -10.19 -10.70 -7.43
N LEU A 4 -10.29 -11.04 -6.14
CA LEU A 4 -11.07 -10.25 -5.19
C LEU A 4 -10.38 -8.92 -4.86
N GLU A 5 -9.04 -8.91 -4.77
CA GLU A 5 -8.24 -7.69 -4.60
C GLU A 5 -8.29 -6.81 -5.86
N LYS A 6 -8.19 -7.40 -7.06
CA LYS A 6 -8.35 -6.66 -8.33
C LYS A 6 -9.73 -6.02 -8.45
N ARG A 7 -10.79 -6.75 -8.09
CA ARG A 7 -12.16 -6.21 -8.09
C ARG A 7 -12.30 -5.06 -7.10
N LEU A 8 -11.76 -5.21 -5.88
CA LEU A 8 -11.80 -4.15 -4.88
C LEU A 8 -11.11 -2.88 -5.38
N LEU A 9 -9.94 -3.03 -5.99
CA LEU A 9 -9.20 -1.91 -6.60
C LEU A 9 -10.03 -1.22 -7.70
N ALA A 10 -10.67 -1.99 -8.58
CA ALA A 10 -11.49 -1.41 -9.65
C ALA A 10 -12.75 -0.71 -9.12
N THR A 11 -13.47 -1.32 -8.18
CA THR A 11 -14.79 -0.80 -7.75
C THR A 11 -14.72 0.30 -6.69
N GLU A 12 -13.78 0.20 -5.75
CA GLU A 12 -13.65 1.15 -4.64
C GLU A 12 -12.43 2.06 -4.82
N GLY A 13 -11.40 1.56 -5.49
CA GLY A 13 -10.25 2.36 -5.86
C GLY A 13 -10.53 3.28 -7.05
N GLY A 14 -11.45 2.88 -7.94
CA GLY A 14 -11.65 3.53 -9.23
C GLY A 14 -10.46 3.33 -10.18
N ILE A 15 -9.63 2.31 -9.93
CA ILE A 15 -8.33 2.11 -10.59
C ILE A 15 -8.37 0.79 -11.34
N GLY A 16 -8.23 0.88 -12.66
CA GLY A 16 -8.11 -0.26 -13.55
C GLY A 16 -6.72 -0.91 -13.46
N PRO A 17 -6.56 -2.12 -14.01
CA PRO A 17 -5.25 -2.79 -14.07
C PRO A 17 -4.18 -1.96 -14.79
N ASP A 18 -4.56 -1.19 -15.82
CA ASP A 18 -3.65 -0.42 -16.67
C ASP A 18 -3.20 0.91 -16.02
N ASP A 19 -3.90 1.35 -14.98
CA ASP A 19 -3.56 2.57 -14.23
C ASP A 19 -2.43 2.33 -13.20
N LEU A 20 -2.14 1.07 -12.88
CA LEU A 20 -1.12 0.69 -11.91
C LEU A 20 0.28 0.75 -12.51
N ARG A 21 1.13 1.57 -11.91
CA ARG A 21 2.58 1.63 -12.22
C ARG A 21 3.39 0.68 -11.36
N LEU A 22 2.94 0.42 -10.14
CA LEU A 22 3.59 -0.45 -9.17
C LEU A 22 2.55 -1.16 -8.32
N CYS A 23 2.82 -2.41 -7.94
CA CYS A 23 2.01 -3.10 -6.93
C CYS A 23 2.88 -4.14 -6.23
N VAL A 24 3.19 -3.88 -4.96
CA VAL A 24 4.05 -4.74 -4.12
C VAL A 24 3.26 -5.31 -2.97
N LEU A 25 3.57 -6.56 -2.62
CA LEU A 25 2.97 -7.23 -1.47
C LEU A 25 3.81 -6.96 -0.23
N SER A 26 3.25 -6.24 0.74
CA SER A 26 3.97 -6.01 1.99
C SER A 26 3.99 -7.25 2.88
N ARG A 27 4.88 -7.23 3.87
CA ARG A 27 4.94 -8.20 4.97
C ARG A 27 4.02 -7.82 6.14
N LEU A 28 3.40 -6.63 6.10
CA LEU A 28 2.43 -6.21 7.11
C LEU A 28 1.16 -7.08 7.00
N ARG A 29 0.67 -7.55 8.15
CA ARG A 29 -0.51 -8.40 8.26
C ARG A 29 -1.62 -7.65 8.99
N VAL A 30 -2.72 -7.38 8.31
CA VAL A 30 -3.84 -6.59 8.81
C VAL A 30 -5.06 -7.47 9.07
N ASP A 31 -5.83 -7.13 10.11
CA ASP A 31 -7.07 -7.86 10.43
C ASP A 31 -8.21 -7.39 9.51
N THR A 32 -8.55 -8.25 8.55
CA THR A 32 -9.66 -8.10 7.61
C THR A 32 -10.84 -9.00 8.02
N GLY A 33 -11.07 -9.18 9.32
CA GLY A 33 -12.18 -9.98 9.85
C GLY A 33 -11.92 -11.48 9.88
N ARG A 34 -10.64 -11.88 9.95
CA ARG A 34 -10.22 -13.27 10.15
C ARG A 34 -9.19 -13.30 11.27
N TRP A 35 -9.69 -13.43 12.51
CA TRP A 35 -8.85 -13.45 13.72
C TRP A 35 -7.66 -14.43 13.65
N TRP A 36 -7.82 -15.56 12.94
CA TRP A 36 -6.78 -16.58 12.78
C TRP A 36 -5.91 -16.45 11.51
N ARG A 37 -6.31 -15.62 10.53
CA ARG A 37 -5.60 -15.47 9.24
C ARG A 37 -5.67 -14.02 8.76
N ARG A 38 -4.74 -13.20 9.23
CA ARG A 38 -4.60 -11.81 8.79
C ARG A 38 -4.22 -11.73 7.31
N SER A 39 -4.80 -10.77 6.60
CA SER A 39 -4.48 -10.52 5.18
C SER A 39 -3.15 -9.78 5.06
N PRO A 40 -2.34 -10.09 4.04
CA PRO A 40 -1.25 -9.19 3.68
C PRO A 40 -1.82 -7.86 3.15
N LEU A 41 -1.08 -6.77 3.34
CA LEU A 41 -1.40 -5.47 2.76
C LEU A 41 -0.67 -5.30 1.44
N TRP A 42 -1.38 -5.00 0.37
CA TRP A 42 -0.79 -4.54 -0.89
C TRP A 42 -0.55 -3.03 -0.83
N VAL A 43 0.57 -2.61 -1.41
CA VAL A 43 0.92 -1.21 -1.64
C VAL A 43 1.06 -1.04 -3.14
N CYS A 44 0.16 -0.26 -3.74
CA CYS A 44 0.14 -0.06 -5.19
C CYS A 44 0.16 1.44 -5.49
N ALA A 45 0.73 1.82 -6.63
CA ALA A 45 0.87 3.21 -7.03
C ALA A 45 0.32 3.39 -8.44
N THR A 46 -0.41 4.48 -8.64
CA THR A 46 -0.79 4.99 -9.96
C THR A 46 0.13 6.15 -10.34
N GLU A 47 -0.25 6.93 -11.35
CA GLU A 47 0.44 8.18 -11.67
C GLU A 47 0.37 9.23 -10.55
N SER A 48 -0.71 9.25 -9.76
CA SER A 48 -1.00 10.35 -8.84
C SER A 48 -1.33 9.91 -7.42
N HIS A 49 -1.60 8.61 -7.20
CA HIS A 49 -2.02 8.11 -5.89
C HIS A 49 -1.22 6.88 -5.45
N LEU A 50 -1.02 6.76 -4.14
CA LEU A 50 -0.66 5.52 -3.47
C LEU A 50 -1.94 4.89 -2.89
N ILE A 51 -2.07 3.58 -3.04
CA ILE A 51 -3.22 2.79 -2.62
C ILE A 51 -2.75 1.67 -1.71
N LEU A 52 -3.33 1.63 -0.53
CA LEU A 52 -3.15 0.56 0.44
C LEU A 52 -4.40 -0.29 0.44
N LEU A 53 -4.30 -1.58 0.11
CA LEU A 53 -5.48 -2.45 0.09
C LEU A 53 -5.21 -3.84 0.67
N ALA A 54 -6.19 -4.35 1.41
CA ALA A 54 -6.21 -5.70 1.93
C ALA A 54 -7.65 -6.18 2.02
N VAL A 55 -7.88 -7.45 1.72
CA VAL A 55 -9.24 -7.97 1.73
C VAL A 55 -9.32 -9.43 2.13
N SER A 56 -10.35 -9.74 2.91
CA SER A 56 -10.77 -11.11 3.19
C SER A 56 -12.27 -11.14 3.50
N ARG A 57 -12.68 -11.22 4.77
CA ARG A 57 -14.10 -11.09 5.17
C ARG A 57 -14.54 -9.62 5.19
N ARG A 58 -13.62 -8.73 5.52
CA ARG A 58 -13.76 -7.27 5.48
C ARG A 58 -12.76 -6.72 4.45
N LYS A 59 -13.07 -5.55 3.90
CA LYS A 59 -12.18 -4.78 3.02
C LYS A 59 -11.47 -3.69 3.81
N TYR A 60 -10.24 -3.43 3.43
CA TYR A 60 -9.49 -2.24 3.77
C TYR A 60 -8.96 -1.68 2.45
N ILE A 61 -9.28 -0.42 2.18
CA ILE A 61 -8.73 0.34 1.07
C ILE A 61 -8.59 1.79 1.52
N GLU A 62 -7.39 2.33 1.37
CA GLU A 62 -7.12 3.75 1.59
C GLU A 62 -6.28 4.26 0.42
N GLN A 63 -6.53 5.52 0.04
CA GLN A 63 -5.86 6.20 -1.05
C GLN A 63 -5.30 7.52 -0.54
N VAL A 64 -4.09 7.85 -0.96
CA VAL A 64 -3.42 9.12 -0.65
C VAL A 64 -2.75 9.63 -1.92
N ALA A 65 -2.75 10.94 -2.13
CA ALA A 65 -2.02 11.54 -3.23
C ALA A 65 -0.51 11.32 -3.05
N LEU A 66 0.23 11.02 -4.11
CA LEU A 66 1.69 10.88 -4.02
C LEU A 66 2.35 12.17 -3.54
N ALA A 67 1.76 13.33 -3.87
CA ALA A 67 2.19 14.63 -3.39
C ALA A 67 2.20 14.76 -1.85
N ASP A 68 1.33 14.01 -1.16
CA ASP A 68 1.27 13.99 0.31
C ASP A 68 2.23 12.95 0.91
N CYS A 69 2.98 12.22 0.09
CA CYS A 69 3.90 11.17 0.54
C CYS A 69 5.38 11.55 0.34
N GLN A 70 5.70 12.79 -0.04
CA GLN A 70 7.06 13.15 -0.50
C GLN A 70 8.15 12.98 0.56
N ALA A 71 7.81 13.08 1.85
CA ALA A 71 8.75 12.88 2.96
C ALA A 71 8.89 11.42 3.41
N SER A 72 8.26 10.49 2.66
CA SER A 72 8.33 9.05 2.95
C SER A 72 9.76 8.54 2.90
N ARG A 73 10.07 7.58 3.76
CA ARG A 73 11.42 7.01 3.88
C ARG A 73 11.39 5.54 4.23
N TYR A 74 12.46 4.84 3.87
CA TYR A 74 12.71 3.50 4.37
C TYR A 74 13.61 3.55 5.60
N CYS A 75 13.19 2.91 6.70
CA CYS A 75 14.02 2.72 7.88
C CYS A 75 14.64 1.32 7.87
N ALA A 76 15.96 1.26 7.64
CA ALA A 76 16.69 0.00 7.58
C ALA A 76 16.73 -0.74 8.93
N GLU A 77 16.74 -0.01 10.04
CA GLU A 77 16.77 -0.60 11.39
C GLU A 77 15.48 -1.36 11.72
N SER A 78 14.31 -0.79 11.38
CA SER A 78 13.02 -1.44 11.62
C SER A 78 12.54 -2.33 10.47
N GLY A 79 13.12 -2.16 9.28
CA GLY A 79 12.67 -2.84 8.06
C GLY A 79 11.30 -2.36 7.56
N GLU A 80 10.99 -1.09 7.77
CA GLU A 80 9.68 -0.50 7.47
C GLU A 80 9.80 0.66 6.49
N LEU A 81 8.88 0.70 5.52
CA LEU A 81 8.54 1.92 4.80
C LEU A 81 7.66 2.79 5.69
N ILE A 82 8.05 4.03 5.89
CA ILE A 82 7.30 5.03 6.65
C ILE A 82 6.74 6.04 5.65
N LEU A 83 5.41 6.12 5.56
CA LEU A 83 4.69 7.03 4.66
C LEU A 83 4.41 8.36 5.37
N GLU A 84 4.94 9.45 4.84
CA GLU A 84 4.83 10.79 5.42
C GLU A 84 4.80 11.89 4.34
N PRO A 85 4.08 13.00 4.56
CA PRO A 85 3.10 13.25 5.63
C PRO A 85 1.72 12.59 5.38
N VAL A 86 1.36 11.55 6.13
CA VAL A 86 0.02 10.94 6.01
C VAL A 86 -0.56 10.49 7.35
N GLU A 87 -1.02 11.46 8.14
CA GLU A 87 -1.59 11.21 9.48
C GLU A 87 -2.95 10.49 9.44
N THR A 88 -3.65 10.58 8.32
CA THR A 88 -4.97 9.97 8.13
C THR A 88 -4.88 8.47 7.81
N LEU A 89 -3.72 7.96 7.37
CA LEU A 89 -3.58 6.54 7.05
C LEU A 89 -3.59 5.72 8.33
N ARG A 90 -4.45 4.71 8.34
CA ARG A 90 -4.47 3.73 9.42
C ARG A 90 -3.16 2.95 9.52
N PHE A 91 -2.49 2.73 8.39
CA PHE A 91 -1.22 2.03 8.30
C PHE A 91 -0.19 2.87 7.52
N ASN A 92 0.51 3.75 8.23
CA ASN A 92 1.59 4.57 7.67
C ASN A 92 3.00 3.94 7.87
N ARG A 93 3.12 2.84 8.61
CA ARG A 93 4.36 2.06 8.77
C ARG A 93 4.15 0.67 8.22
N ILE A 94 4.85 0.35 7.14
CA ILE A 94 4.60 -0.85 6.35
C ILE A 94 5.87 -1.68 6.26
N ARG A 95 5.87 -2.85 6.88
CA ARG A 95 7.00 -3.79 6.80
C ARG A 95 7.12 -4.37 5.39
N MET A 96 8.28 -4.23 4.76
CA MET A 96 8.56 -4.78 3.42
C MET A 96 10.08 -4.97 3.21
N THR A 97 10.48 -5.54 2.07
CA THR A 97 11.91 -5.65 1.75
C THR A 97 12.50 -4.27 1.42
N PRO A 98 13.83 -4.09 1.56
CA PRO A 98 14.48 -2.88 1.08
C PRO A 98 14.19 -2.60 -0.40
N SER A 99 14.21 -3.63 -1.25
CA SER A 99 13.93 -3.48 -2.69
C SER A 99 12.51 -2.99 -2.95
N ASP A 100 11.50 -3.62 -2.35
CA ASP A 100 10.10 -3.20 -2.49
C ASP A 100 9.91 -1.76 -1.98
N ALA A 101 10.56 -1.41 -0.86
CA ALA A 101 10.48 -0.06 -0.31
C ALA A 101 11.08 0.99 -1.24
N LEU A 102 12.25 0.69 -1.84
CA LEU A 102 12.88 1.58 -2.80
C LEU A 102 12.02 1.74 -4.06
N ASP A 103 11.38 0.67 -4.55
CA ASP A 103 10.47 0.77 -5.68
C ASP A 103 9.25 1.64 -5.36
N VAL A 104 8.69 1.52 -4.15
CA VAL A 104 7.61 2.41 -3.69
C VAL A 104 8.08 3.86 -3.56
N LEU A 105 9.26 4.11 -2.99
CA LEU A 105 9.80 5.48 -2.85
C LEU A 105 10.06 6.14 -4.20
N ARG A 106 10.56 5.40 -5.19
CA ARG A 106 10.69 5.89 -6.58
C ARG A 106 9.34 6.20 -7.20
N ALA A 107 8.34 5.35 -6.96
CA ALA A 107 6.98 5.60 -7.45
C ALA A 107 6.35 6.84 -6.81
N ILE A 108 6.68 7.13 -5.55
CA ILE A 108 6.25 8.35 -4.83
C ILE A 108 7.00 9.60 -5.34
N GLY A 109 8.24 9.45 -5.81
CA GLY A 109 9.11 10.57 -6.15
C GLY A 109 9.93 11.10 -4.96
N SER A 110 10.04 10.32 -3.88
CA SER A 110 10.82 10.68 -2.69
C SER A 110 12.34 10.47 -2.84
N ILE A 111 12.78 9.75 -3.88
CA ILE A 111 14.18 9.48 -4.22
C ILE A 111 14.40 9.44 -5.73
#